data_AF-A0A932PMB9-F1
#
_entry.id   AF-A0A932PMB9-F1
#
_cell.length_a   1.000
_cell.length_b   1.000
_cell.length_c   1.000
_cell.angle_alpha   90.00
_cell.angle_beta   90.00
_cell.angle_gamma   90.00
#
_symmetry.space_group_name_H-M   'P 1'
#
loop_
_entity.id
_entity.type
_entity.pdbx_description
1 polymer ?
#
loop_
_entity_poly.entity_id
_entity_poly.type
_entity_poly.pdbx_seq_one_letter_code
_entity_poly.pdbx_strand_id
1 'polypeptide(L)'
;MMPPLAIPAQAFTPPILEGDPAAQAAVEAALKAAFAATEAQGRWPSGPWQVLVHAEPSTFERATGAPPGRSAMWVGDRLHVRPWEQLRRRDLGAILRHELTHRRLAQAGLRRWKEEARCLWAETHHRPPQPLPPSPGAALQDRLDRALAGGTTREQAWAYRWLRGWLRREPLPEPPAVRKAETEVWTKEAALLEDPVTVVWPAERLRGPLSVNGQRLSHRVGKTWRFQGRVRFNESFPIGALRGRVRVRAEAKGWQVSWTASRAAWTAAAVEGELGPEAPFEARRALAALLGRWLEGHGRQHPGGTLCPLTHCAVVRGSASADTARSVAQAPPLDLDARWAFFTGSAGNRPLSPRQVWGRGPSEAGAAAEVSGDPWARWERSLGAAQVAALKRDVRPGLAPGQLGMRLGDSGPYAVEALRLAAGRRFGWTAWPSNACEGEMRADGSLRLRGRGWGHNVGLCLATARFRAAGGATAEQILAEAFPVSWRTE
;
A
#
# COMPACT_ATOMS: atom_id res chain seq x y z
N MET A 1 32.44 -35.82 40.69
CA MET A 1 31.77 -35.19 39.52
C MET A 1 30.35 -35.74 39.47
N MET A 2 29.35 -34.95 39.86
CA MET A 2 27.95 -35.39 39.71
C MET A 2 27.58 -35.37 38.21
N PRO A 3 26.90 -36.40 37.69
CA PRO A 3 26.42 -36.39 36.32
C PRO A 3 25.39 -35.24 36.15
N PRO A 4 25.37 -34.55 35.01
CA PRO A 4 24.37 -33.52 34.77
C PRO A 4 22.97 -34.13 34.84
N LEU A 5 22.13 -33.59 35.73
CA LEU A 5 20.71 -33.92 35.85
C LEU A 5 20.06 -33.78 34.46
N ALA A 6 19.56 -34.90 33.93
CA ALA A 6 18.83 -34.91 32.67
C ALA A 6 17.60 -34.01 32.80
N ILE A 7 17.48 -33.01 31.92
CA ILE A 7 16.26 -32.23 31.79
C ILE A 7 15.15 -33.21 31.39
N PRO A 8 14.04 -33.32 32.15
CA PRO A 8 12.99 -34.26 31.82
C PRO A 8 12.42 -33.95 30.44
N ALA A 9 12.23 -35.00 29.65
CA ALA A 9 11.72 -34.90 28.29
C ALA A 9 10.36 -34.18 28.28
N GLN A 10 10.20 -33.20 27.39
CA GLN A 10 8.96 -32.42 27.35
C GLN A 10 7.90 -33.22 26.59
N ALA A 11 6.80 -33.55 27.26
CA ALA A 11 5.70 -34.27 26.63
C ALA A 11 5.14 -33.48 25.43
N PHE A 12 4.88 -34.17 24.32
CA PHE A 12 4.24 -33.57 23.16
C PHE A 12 2.78 -33.25 23.49
N THR A 13 2.44 -31.96 23.46
CA THR A 13 1.05 -31.50 23.49
C THR A 13 0.57 -31.31 22.04
N PRO A 14 -0.39 -32.10 21.57
CA PRO A 14 -0.93 -31.96 20.22
C PRO A 14 -1.42 -30.52 19.96
N PRO A 15 -1.10 -29.94 18.79
CA PRO A 15 -1.65 -28.64 18.42
C PRO A 15 -3.13 -28.76 18.05
N ILE A 16 -3.82 -27.62 18.02
CA ILE A 16 -5.09 -27.52 17.30
C ILE A 16 -4.77 -27.51 15.80
N LEU A 17 -5.18 -28.56 15.08
CA LEU A 17 -4.91 -28.70 13.66
C LEU A 17 -6.15 -28.27 12.85
N GLU A 18 -5.98 -27.27 12.00
CA GLU A 18 -7.01 -26.68 11.14
C GLU A 18 -6.61 -26.84 9.67
N GLY A 19 -7.59 -26.92 8.76
CA GLY A 19 -7.35 -26.92 7.32
C GLY A 19 -7.79 -28.22 6.64
N ASP A 20 -7.01 -28.67 5.66
CA ASP A 20 -7.32 -29.85 4.83
C ASP A 20 -7.47 -31.14 5.66
N PRO A 21 -8.69 -31.73 5.75
CA PRO A 21 -8.92 -32.95 6.52
C PRO A 21 -8.10 -34.13 6.03
N ALA A 22 -7.79 -34.20 4.73
CA ALA A 22 -6.99 -35.28 4.15
C ALA A 22 -5.52 -35.23 4.59
N ALA A 23 -5.05 -34.08 5.07
CA ALA A 23 -3.69 -33.88 5.55
C ALA A 23 -3.53 -34.18 7.04
N GLN A 24 -4.63 -34.17 7.80
CA GLN A 24 -4.60 -34.06 9.26
C GLN A 24 -3.78 -35.18 9.92
N ALA A 25 -4.09 -36.44 9.61
CA ALA A 25 -3.38 -37.59 10.20
C ALA A 25 -1.89 -37.63 9.83
N ALA A 26 -1.55 -37.33 8.59
CA ALA A 26 -0.16 -37.34 8.10
C ALA A 26 0.67 -36.21 8.72
N VAL A 27 0.09 -35.01 8.80
CA VAL A 27 0.75 -33.85 9.41
C VAL A 27 0.91 -34.05 10.92
N GLU A 28 -0.11 -34.56 11.62
CA GLU A 28 -0.02 -34.83 13.05
C GLU A 28 1.06 -35.87 13.38
N ALA A 29 1.11 -36.98 12.65
CA ALA A 29 2.15 -38.00 12.81
C ALA A 29 3.56 -37.42 12.57
N ALA A 30 3.73 -36.62 11.51
CA ALA A 30 4.99 -35.99 11.18
C ALA A 30 5.40 -34.92 12.23
N LEU A 31 4.45 -34.17 12.78
CA LEU A 31 4.68 -33.20 13.86
C LEU A 31 5.15 -33.89 15.13
N LYS A 32 4.51 -34.98 15.54
CA LYS A 32 4.91 -35.76 16.72
C LYS A 32 6.35 -36.27 16.58
N ALA A 33 6.69 -36.81 15.41
CA ALA A 33 8.04 -37.29 15.12
C ALA A 33 9.07 -36.14 15.11
N ALA A 34 8.76 -35.03 14.43
CA ALA A 34 9.64 -33.86 14.35
C ALA A 34 9.83 -33.17 15.72
N PHE A 35 8.80 -33.15 16.55
CA PHE A 35 8.85 -32.56 17.89
C PHE A 35 9.84 -33.31 18.78
N ALA A 36 9.78 -34.65 18.78
CA ALA A 36 10.74 -35.49 19.49
C ALA A 36 12.15 -35.33 18.91
N ALA A 37 12.29 -35.33 17.59
CA ALA A 37 13.58 -35.19 16.91
C ALA A 37 14.28 -33.84 17.17
N THR A 38 13.55 -32.79 17.53
CA THR A 38 14.10 -31.46 17.79
C THR A 38 14.29 -31.15 19.28
N GLU A 39 14.02 -32.09 20.17
CA GLU A 39 14.09 -31.88 21.63
C GLU A 39 15.45 -31.33 22.08
N ALA A 40 16.54 -31.88 21.55
CA ALA A 40 17.89 -31.45 21.88
C ALA A 40 18.27 -30.05 21.33
N GLN A 41 17.42 -29.42 20.52
CA GLN A 41 17.71 -28.09 19.95
C GLN A 41 17.39 -26.95 20.92
N GLY A 42 16.45 -27.14 21.84
CA GLY A 42 16.03 -26.12 22.80
C GLY A 42 14.71 -26.44 23.46
N ARG A 43 14.33 -25.66 24.46
CA ARG A 43 13.07 -25.83 25.19
C ARG A 43 11.87 -25.43 24.33
N TRP A 44 10.78 -26.21 24.40
CA TRP A 44 9.54 -25.81 23.72
C TRP A 44 8.78 -24.78 24.57
N PRO A 45 8.29 -23.67 23.98
CA PRO A 45 7.50 -22.68 24.69
C PRO A 45 6.24 -23.28 25.32
N SER A 46 5.84 -22.78 26.49
CA SER A 46 4.57 -23.15 27.13
C SER A 46 3.37 -22.55 26.39
N GLY A 47 2.22 -23.21 26.50
CA GLY A 47 0.94 -22.72 25.98
C GLY A 47 0.45 -23.48 24.75
N PRO A 48 -0.83 -23.30 24.37
CA PRO A 48 -1.38 -23.93 23.19
C PRO A 48 -0.74 -23.35 21.93
N TRP A 49 -0.68 -24.17 20.89
CA TRP A 49 -0.21 -23.75 19.57
C TRP A 49 -1.07 -24.41 18.51
N GLN A 50 -1.06 -23.83 17.32
CA GLN A 50 -1.98 -24.19 16.25
C GLN A 50 -1.21 -24.48 14.98
N VAL A 51 -1.77 -25.35 14.14
CA VAL A 51 -1.24 -25.65 12.81
C VAL A 51 -2.36 -25.45 11.80
N LEU A 52 -2.13 -24.59 10.81
CA LEU A 52 -3.08 -24.36 9.73
C LEU A 52 -2.49 -24.87 8.40
N VAL A 53 -3.12 -25.90 7.83
CA VAL A 53 -2.82 -26.40 6.49
C VAL A 53 -3.68 -25.66 5.48
N HIS A 54 -3.08 -24.77 4.70
CA HIS A 54 -3.79 -23.91 3.77
C HIS A 54 -4.34 -24.69 2.57
N ALA A 55 -5.56 -24.40 2.10
CA ALA A 55 -6.10 -25.02 0.88
C ALA A 55 -5.39 -24.54 -0.40
N GLU A 56 -4.97 -23.26 -0.43
CA GLU A 56 -4.31 -22.65 -1.58
C GLU A 56 -3.02 -21.92 -1.21
N PRO A 57 -2.01 -21.88 -2.12
CA PRO A 57 -0.78 -21.10 -1.93
C PRO A 57 -1.03 -19.63 -1.62
N SER A 58 -2.01 -19.04 -2.32
CA SER A 58 -2.33 -17.62 -2.21
C SER A 58 -2.79 -17.26 -0.79
N THR A 59 -3.51 -18.17 -0.13
CA THR A 59 -3.98 -17.97 1.25
C THR A 59 -2.82 -18.06 2.25
N PHE A 60 -1.86 -18.97 2.03
CA PHE A 60 -0.63 -19.08 2.82
C PHE A 60 0.22 -17.80 2.69
N GLU A 61 0.44 -17.33 1.46
CA GLU A 61 1.26 -16.15 1.18
C GLU A 61 0.63 -14.88 1.78
N ARG A 62 -0.70 -14.72 1.69
CA ARG A 62 -1.42 -13.61 2.35
C ARG A 62 -1.34 -13.68 3.88
N ALA A 63 -1.47 -14.87 4.47
CA ALA A 63 -1.48 -15.03 5.92
C ALA A 63 -0.10 -14.82 6.56
N THR A 64 0.97 -15.15 5.84
CA THR A 64 2.34 -15.15 6.37
C THR A 64 3.21 -13.99 5.86
N GLY A 65 2.84 -13.38 4.73
CA GLY A 65 3.71 -12.48 3.98
C GLY A 65 4.94 -13.17 3.38
N ALA A 66 4.98 -14.51 3.35
CA ALA A 66 6.11 -15.27 2.84
C ALA A 66 6.20 -15.19 1.30
N PRO A 67 7.42 -15.20 0.72
CA PRO A 67 7.60 -15.27 -0.72
C PRO A 67 7.16 -16.63 -1.31
N PRO A 68 6.89 -16.70 -2.63
CA PRO A 68 6.59 -17.96 -3.30
C PRO A 68 7.68 -19.01 -3.07
N GLY A 69 7.27 -20.25 -2.76
CA GLY A 69 8.16 -21.40 -2.57
C GLY A 69 8.48 -21.75 -1.12
N ARG A 70 8.21 -20.87 -0.14
CA ARG A 70 8.34 -21.20 1.30
C ARG A 70 7.25 -22.19 1.72
N SER A 71 7.64 -23.30 2.35
CA SER A 71 6.75 -24.44 2.68
C SER A 71 5.94 -24.28 3.96
N ALA A 72 6.50 -23.62 4.97
CA ALA A 72 5.86 -23.37 6.25
C ALA A 72 6.47 -22.12 6.93
N MET A 73 5.75 -21.54 7.88
CA MET A 73 6.21 -20.37 8.65
C MET A 73 5.38 -20.17 9.91
N TRP A 74 6.03 -19.78 11.00
CA TRP A 74 5.35 -19.30 12.21
C TRP A 74 4.85 -17.86 12.09
N VAL A 75 3.61 -17.63 12.54
CA VAL A 75 3.04 -16.30 12.81
C VAL A 75 2.45 -16.34 14.22
N GLY A 76 3.13 -15.70 15.17
CA GLY A 76 2.80 -15.83 16.59
C GLY A 76 2.90 -17.29 17.06
N ASP A 77 1.81 -17.83 17.57
CA ASP A 77 1.70 -19.22 18.08
C ASP A 77 1.05 -20.19 17.09
N ARG A 78 0.91 -19.76 15.82
CA ARG A 78 0.34 -20.56 14.74
C ARG A 78 1.42 -20.88 13.70
N LEU A 79 1.60 -22.16 13.42
CA LEU A 79 2.42 -22.65 12.31
C LEU A 79 1.53 -22.73 11.06
N HIS A 80 1.82 -21.90 10.08
CA HIS A 80 1.16 -21.94 8.77
C HIS A 80 1.93 -22.91 7.87
N VAL A 81 1.20 -23.76 7.16
CA VAL A 81 1.77 -24.79 6.28
C VAL A 81 1.09 -24.68 4.91
N ARG A 82 1.86 -24.79 3.82
CA ARG A 82 1.34 -24.78 2.44
C ARG A 82 0.31 -25.90 2.20
N PRO A 83 -0.41 -25.87 1.06
CA PRO A 83 -1.33 -26.93 0.70
C PRO A 83 -0.73 -28.32 0.69
N TRP A 84 -1.48 -29.28 1.23
CA TRP A 84 -1.07 -30.67 1.38
C TRP A 84 -0.60 -31.28 0.06
N GLU A 85 -1.31 -31.00 -1.03
CA GLU A 85 -0.94 -31.44 -2.38
C GLU A 85 0.49 -31.04 -2.80
N GLN A 86 0.99 -29.90 -2.31
CA GLN A 86 2.36 -29.44 -2.59
C GLN A 86 3.39 -30.03 -1.63
N LEU A 87 2.95 -30.46 -0.44
CA LEU A 87 3.82 -30.94 0.62
C LEU A 87 3.96 -32.45 0.63
N ARG A 88 2.93 -33.21 0.22
CA ARG A 88 2.94 -34.69 0.20
C ARG A 88 4.04 -35.28 -0.68
N ARG A 89 4.59 -34.47 -1.60
CA ARG A 89 5.71 -34.82 -2.48
C ARG A 89 7.08 -34.36 -1.96
N ARG A 90 7.14 -33.74 -0.78
CA ARG A 90 8.36 -33.23 -0.14
C ARG A 90 8.64 -33.99 1.16
N ASP A 91 9.86 -33.84 1.68
CA ASP A 91 10.17 -34.32 3.03
C ASP A 91 9.53 -33.41 4.09
N LEU A 92 8.29 -33.74 4.44
CA LEU A 92 7.55 -33.02 5.49
C LEU A 92 8.29 -33.08 6.83
N GLY A 93 8.97 -34.18 7.14
CA GLY A 93 9.74 -34.34 8.37
C GLY A 93 10.85 -33.30 8.47
N ALA A 94 11.63 -33.11 7.41
CA ALA A 94 12.67 -32.08 7.36
C ALA A 94 12.10 -30.66 7.52
N ILE A 95 11.01 -30.35 6.81
CA ILE A 95 10.32 -29.05 6.89
C ILE A 95 9.85 -28.79 8.33
N LEU A 96 9.20 -29.76 8.97
CA LEU A 96 8.70 -29.60 10.33
C LEU A 96 9.84 -29.51 11.34
N ARG A 97 10.91 -30.31 11.22
CA ARG A 97 12.09 -30.17 12.09
C ARG A 97 12.71 -28.77 11.98
N HIS A 98 12.77 -28.20 10.78
CA HIS A 98 13.23 -26.83 10.55
C HIS A 98 12.36 -25.82 11.32
N GLU A 99 11.04 -25.83 11.13
CA GLU A 99 10.13 -24.86 11.74
C GLU A 99 9.98 -25.05 13.26
N LEU A 100 9.95 -26.29 13.76
CA LEU A 100 9.90 -26.55 15.21
C LEU A 100 11.21 -26.09 15.89
N THR A 101 12.34 -26.12 15.18
CA THR A 101 13.60 -25.61 15.70
C THR A 101 13.57 -24.08 15.83
N HIS A 102 13.01 -23.34 14.86
CA HIS A 102 12.76 -21.90 15.02
C HIS A 102 11.97 -21.62 16.31
N ARG A 103 10.89 -22.37 16.53
CA ARG A 103 10.04 -22.18 17.72
C ARG A 103 10.79 -22.43 19.03
N ARG A 104 11.65 -23.45 19.09
CA ARG A 104 12.50 -23.75 20.27
C ARG A 104 13.58 -22.68 20.51
N LEU A 105 14.03 -22.00 19.45
CA LEU A 105 15.08 -20.99 19.51
C LEU A 105 14.56 -19.55 19.66
N ALA A 106 13.25 -19.33 19.61
CA ALA A 106 12.64 -17.99 19.62
C ALA A 106 13.09 -17.09 20.79
N GLN A 107 13.42 -17.68 21.95
CA GLN A 107 13.88 -16.95 23.14
C GLN A 107 15.40 -17.01 23.36
N ALA A 108 16.16 -17.61 22.45
CA ALA A 108 17.60 -17.82 22.61
C ALA A 108 18.45 -16.57 22.27
N GLY A 109 17.83 -15.47 21.83
CA GLY A 109 18.53 -14.21 21.50
C GLY A 109 19.56 -14.34 20.37
N LEU A 110 19.39 -15.35 19.50
CA LEU A 110 20.32 -15.61 18.41
C LEU A 110 20.16 -14.59 17.29
N ARG A 111 21.27 -14.29 16.61
CA ARG A 111 21.21 -13.62 15.30
C ARG A 111 20.52 -14.52 14.30
N ARG A 112 19.77 -13.94 13.36
CA ARG A 112 18.97 -14.66 12.36
C ARG A 112 19.80 -15.71 11.60
N TRP A 113 21.00 -15.37 11.16
CA TRP A 113 21.87 -16.30 10.42
C TRP A 113 22.23 -17.54 11.25
N LYS A 114 22.45 -17.35 12.56
CA LYS A 114 22.84 -18.41 13.48
C LYS A 114 21.64 -19.27 13.87
N GLU A 115 20.47 -18.66 14.02
CA GLU A 115 19.20 -19.37 14.19
C GLU A 115 18.89 -20.22 12.95
N GLU A 116 18.89 -19.61 11.76
CA GLU A 116 18.64 -20.31 10.50
C GLU A 116 19.62 -21.47 10.27
N ALA A 117 20.91 -21.29 10.60
CA ALA A 117 21.89 -22.36 10.53
C ALA A 117 21.46 -23.57 11.38
N ARG A 118 20.99 -23.35 12.61
CA ARG A 118 20.52 -24.43 13.48
C ARG A 118 19.26 -25.09 12.93
N CYS A 119 18.35 -24.33 12.32
CA CYS A 119 17.16 -24.87 11.67
C CYS A 119 17.52 -25.75 10.46
N LEU A 120 18.44 -25.28 9.60
CA LEU A 120 18.97 -26.05 8.47
C LEU A 120 19.69 -27.33 8.92
N TRP A 121 20.39 -27.30 10.06
CA TRP A 121 21.03 -28.47 10.63
C TRP A 121 20.00 -29.51 11.10
N ALA A 122 18.91 -29.04 11.72
CA ALA A 122 17.84 -29.87 12.25
C ALA A 122 17.06 -30.64 11.17
N GLU A 123 17.13 -30.19 9.91
CA GLU A 123 16.56 -30.92 8.77
C GLU A 123 17.11 -32.34 8.66
N THR A 124 18.37 -32.58 9.03
CA THR A 124 19.00 -33.91 8.91
C THR A 124 19.62 -34.44 10.21
N HIS A 125 19.67 -33.65 11.29
CA HIS A 125 20.30 -34.04 12.55
C HIS A 125 19.43 -33.69 13.76
N HIS A 126 19.29 -34.63 14.70
CA HIS A 126 18.45 -34.43 15.88
C HIS A 126 19.10 -33.55 16.96
N ARG A 127 20.44 -33.55 17.01
CA ARG A 127 21.23 -32.79 17.99
C ARG A 127 21.95 -31.61 17.34
N PRO A 128 22.16 -30.49 18.05
CA PRO A 128 22.95 -29.38 17.55
C PRO A 128 24.41 -29.83 17.30
N PRO A 129 25.11 -29.18 16.36
CA PRO A 129 26.51 -29.49 16.10
C PRO A 129 27.36 -29.12 17.33
N GLN A 130 28.26 -30.01 17.73
CA GLN A 130 29.23 -29.78 18.82
C GLN A 130 30.64 -30.23 18.40
N PRO A 131 31.66 -29.35 18.46
CA PRO A 131 31.56 -27.91 18.70
C PRO A 131 30.99 -27.16 17.48
N LEU A 132 30.28 -26.05 17.74
CA LEU A 132 29.88 -25.13 16.68
C LEU A 132 31.13 -24.55 15.98
N PRO A 133 31.11 -24.39 14.64
CA PRO A 133 32.17 -23.68 13.94
C PRO A 133 32.31 -22.23 14.46
N PRO A 134 33.50 -21.62 14.33
CA PRO A 134 33.70 -20.23 14.75
C PRO A 134 32.76 -19.29 13.97
N SER A 135 32.28 -18.27 14.66
CA SER A 135 31.40 -17.28 14.02
C SER A 135 32.19 -16.47 12.99
N PRO A 136 31.64 -16.20 11.79
CA PRO A 136 32.31 -15.36 10.81
C PRO A 136 32.45 -13.93 11.31
N GLY A 137 33.26 -13.10 10.64
CA GLY A 137 33.39 -11.68 10.98
C GLY A 137 32.05 -10.92 10.92
N ALA A 138 31.92 -9.86 11.72
CA ALA A 138 30.65 -9.13 11.91
C ALA A 138 30.00 -8.67 10.60
N ALA A 139 30.79 -8.19 9.63
CA ALA A 139 30.29 -7.75 8.33
C ALA A 139 29.61 -8.88 7.53
N LEU A 140 30.16 -10.11 7.61
CA LEU A 140 29.58 -11.27 6.95
C LEU A 140 28.32 -11.76 7.69
N GLN A 141 28.34 -11.74 9.03
CA GLN A 141 27.14 -12.01 9.83
C GLN A 141 25.99 -11.06 9.45
N ASP A 142 26.27 -9.75 9.31
CA ASP A 142 25.27 -8.77 8.91
C ASP A 142 24.74 -9.00 7.49
N ARG A 143 25.60 -9.47 6.57
CA ARG A 143 25.19 -9.79 5.20
C ARG A 143 24.29 -11.04 5.17
N LEU A 144 24.64 -12.08 5.92
CA LEU A 144 23.83 -13.28 6.04
C LEU A 144 22.46 -12.97 6.64
N ASP A 145 22.40 -12.18 7.73
CA ASP A 145 21.14 -11.72 8.32
C ASP A 145 20.26 -10.99 7.31
N ARG A 146 20.86 -10.08 6.51
CA ARG A 146 20.12 -9.37 5.45
C ARG A 146 19.64 -10.30 4.33
N ALA A 147 20.49 -11.21 3.88
CA ALA A 147 20.15 -12.17 2.84
C ALA A 147 18.96 -13.04 3.27
N LEU A 148 18.96 -13.54 4.50
CA LEU A 148 17.91 -14.39 5.07
C LEU A 148 16.66 -13.59 5.50
N ALA A 149 16.78 -12.29 5.75
CA ALA A 149 15.64 -11.41 6.03
C ALA A 149 14.75 -11.12 4.82
N GLY A 150 15.33 -11.14 3.63
CA GLY A 150 14.64 -10.76 2.39
C GLY A 150 15.60 -10.32 1.30
N GLY A 151 16.76 -10.97 1.19
CA GLY A 151 17.68 -10.77 0.07
C GLY A 151 17.07 -11.22 -1.25
N THR A 152 17.75 -10.91 -2.36
CA THR A 152 17.37 -11.45 -3.66
C THR A 152 17.41 -12.98 -3.66
N THR A 153 16.73 -13.65 -4.58
CA THR A 153 16.79 -15.11 -4.74
C THR A 153 18.24 -15.63 -4.80
N ARG A 154 19.14 -14.86 -5.43
CA ARG A 154 20.57 -15.21 -5.52
C ARG A 154 21.31 -15.03 -4.18
N GLU A 155 21.03 -13.97 -3.43
CA GLU A 155 21.60 -13.75 -2.09
C GLU A 155 21.09 -14.78 -1.08
N GLN A 156 19.79 -15.10 -1.12
CA GLN A 156 19.20 -16.15 -0.27
C GLN A 156 19.81 -17.52 -0.60
N ALA A 157 19.87 -17.91 -1.88
CA ALA A 157 20.47 -19.17 -2.29
C ALA A 157 21.94 -19.28 -1.88
N TRP A 158 22.70 -18.18 -1.99
CA TRP A 158 24.06 -18.13 -1.48
C TRP A 158 24.10 -18.29 0.05
N ALA A 159 23.31 -17.52 0.80
CA ALA A 159 23.30 -17.59 2.26
C ALA A 159 22.96 -19.01 2.74
N TYR A 160 21.96 -19.67 2.15
CA TYR A 160 21.62 -21.06 2.47
C TYR A 160 22.77 -22.04 2.21
N ARG A 161 23.44 -21.93 1.05
CA ARG A 161 24.61 -22.77 0.75
C ARG A 161 25.77 -22.46 1.69
N TRP A 162 25.98 -21.18 2.01
CA TRP A 162 27.03 -20.73 2.91
C TRP A 162 26.82 -21.29 4.31
N LEU A 163 25.60 -21.22 4.86
CA LEU A 163 25.27 -21.76 6.18
C LEU A 163 25.46 -23.28 6.25
N ARG A 164 25.02 -24.02 5.21
CA ARG A 164 25.23 -25.47 5.14
C ARG A 164 26.73 -25.82 5.09
N GLY A 165 27.49 -25.12 4.26
CA GLY A 165 28.94 -25.31 4.17
C GLY A 165 29.65 -24.97 5.49
N TRP A 166 29.25 -23.88 6.14
CA TRP A 166 29.78 -23.45 7.44
C TRP A 166 29.55 -24.51 8.52
N LEU A 167 28.33 -25.05 8.63
CA LEU A 167 28.00 -26.11 9.59
C LEU A 167 28.79 -27.40 9.33
N ARG A 168 28.97 -27.77 8.06
CA ARG A 168 29.66 -29.00 7.65
C ARG A 168 31.17 -28.85 7.54
N ARG A 169 31.71 -27.65 7.72
CA ARG A 169 33.14 -27.32 7.49
C ARG A 169 33.59 -27.62 6.06
N GLU A 170 32.68 -27.42 5.10
CA GLU A 170 32.94 -27.55 3.67
C GLU A 170 33.43 -26.21 3.08
N PRO A 171 34.01 -26.21 1.87
CA PRO A 171 34.35 -24.99 1.15
C PRO A 171 33.17 -24.02 1.08
N LEU A 172 33.38 -22.79 1.53
CA LEU A 172 32.33 -21.79 1.61
C LEU A 172 32.12 -21.16 0.23
N PRO A 173 30.88 -21.10 -0.28
CA PRO A 173 30.60 -20.49 -1.56
C PRO A 173 30.91 -18.99 -1.48
N GLU A 174 31.54 -18.47 -2.53
CA GLU A 174 31.75 -17.04 -2.62
C GLU A 174 30.40 -16.30 -2.61
N PRO A 175 30.31 -15.18 -1.88
CA PRO A 175 29.16 -14.31 -1.99
C PRO A 175 28.95 -13.95 -3.45
N PRO A 176 27.68 -13.93 -3.94
CA PRO A 176 27.42 -13.41 -5.26
C PRO A 176 28.04 -12.02 -5.29
N ALA A 177 28.79 -11.74 -6.36
CA ALA A 177 29.38 -10.44 -6.56
C ALA A 177 28.28 -9.43 -6.26
N VAL A 178 28.53 -8.59 -5.25
CA VAL A 178 27.78 -7.35 -5.16
C VAL A 178 28.10 -6.76 -6.51
N ARG A 179 27.15 -6.77 -7.45
CA ARG A 179 27.21 -5.79 -8.52
C ARG A 179 27.31 -4.53 -7.70
N LYS A 180 28.52 -3.96 -7.63
CA LYS A 180 28.66 -2.54 -7.42
C LYS A 180 27.70 -2.03 -8.47
N ALA A 181 26.49 -1.66 -8.04
CA ALA A 181 25.83 -0.58 -8.71
C ALA A 181 26.96 0.43 -8.81
N GLU A 182 27.38 0.70 -10.03
CA GLU A 182 28.42 1.66 -10.30
C GLU A 182 28.19 2.78 -9.29
N THR A 183 29.24 3.08 -8.54
CA THR A 183 29.19 4.18 -7.59
C THR A 183 29.22 5.44 -8.44
N GLU A 184 28.19 5.60 -9.26
CA GLU A 184 27.83 6.85 -9.83
C GLU A 184 27.31 7.64 -8.64
N VAL A 185 28.27 8.38 -8.10
CA VAL A 185 28.06 9.78 -7.84
C VAL A 185 27.32 10.39 -9.05
N TRP A 186 26.01 10.15 -9.16
CA TRP A 186 25.13 10.73 -10.17
C TRP A 186 24.77 12.14 -9.73
N THR A 187 25.77 13.02 -9.73
CA THR A 187 25.56 14.43 -9.98
C THR A 187 25.90 14.66 -11.44
N LYS A 188 25.01 14.23 -12.33
CA LYS A 188 24.79 15.01 -13.54
C LYS A 188 23.51 15.79 -13.28
N GLU A 189 23.60 17.11 -13.37
CA GLU A 189 22.41 17.93 -13.53
C GLU A 189 21.61 17.30 -14.67
N ALA A 190 20.46 16.72 -14.33
CA ALA A 190 19.47 16.41 -15.35
C ALA A 190 19.20 17.72 -16.08
N ALA A 191 19.06 17.65 -17.41
CA ALA A 191 18.51 18.75 -18.19
C ALA A 191 17.36 19.38 -17.40
N LEU A 192 17.37 20.71 -17.29
CA LEU A 192 16.33 21.47 -16.60
C LEU A 192 14.99 20.92 -17.06
N LEU A 193 14.24 20.33 -16.14
CA LEU A 193 12.87 19.93 -16.41
C LEU A 193 12.11 21.23 -16.64
N GLU A 194 11.68 21.48 -17.87
CA GLU A 194 10.76 22.57 -18.14
C GLU A 194 9.47 22.33 -17.34
N ASP A 195 9.03 23.37 -16.62
CA ASP A 195 7.85 23.36 -15.74
C ASP A 195 7.77 22.14 -14.79
N PRO A 196 8.69 22.01 -13.82
CA PRO A 196 8.74 20.84 -12.97
C PRO A 196 7.62 20.84 -11.93
N VAL A 197 6.94 19.70 -11.78
CA VAL A 197 5.94 19.47 -10.75
C VAL A 197 6.56 18.62 -9.64
N THR A 198 6.42 19.07 -8.38
CA THR A 198 6.88 18.32 -7.20
C THR A 198 5.71 17.75 -6.42
N VAL A 199 5.68 16.44 -6.20
CA VAL A 199 4.71 15.75 -5.35
C VAL A 199 5.38 15.32 -4.04
N VAL A 200 4.72 15.52 -2.90
CA VAL A 200 5.25 15.17 -1.57
C VAL A 200 4.31 14.21 -0.84
N TRP A 201 4.82 13.01 -0.53
CA TRP A 201 4.18 12.09 0.40
C TRP A 201 4.65 12.38 1.83
N PRO A 202 3.71 12.58 2.77
CA PRO A 202 4.04 12.90 4.15
C PRO A 202 4.51 11.65 4.91
N ALA A 203 5.40 11.83 5.88
CA ALA A 203 6.08 10.75 6.58
C ALA A 203 5.13 9.83 7.36
N GLU A 204 4.03 10.37 7.88
CA GLU A 204 3.08 9.65 8.72
C GLU A 204 2.45 8.46 7.99
N ARG A 205 2.43 8.50 6.65
CA ARG A 205 1.84 7.50 5.76
C ARG A 205 2.83 6.48 5.23
N LEU A 206 4.13 6.71 5.42
CA LEU A 206 5.20 5.92 4.84
C LEU A 206 6.06 5.34 5.96
N ARG A 207 5.60 4.23 6.53
CA ARG A 207 6.25 3.57 7.66
C ARG A 207 6.92 2.26 7.24
N GLY A 208 7.78 1.77 8.12
CA GLY A 208 8.44 0.48 7.96
C GLY A 208 9.79 0.57 7.25
N PRO A 209 10.42 -0.59 7.01
CA PRO A 209 11.69 -0.66 6.30
C PRO A 209 11.49 -0.21 4.86
N LEU A 210 12.35 0.71 4.42
CA LEU A 210 12.36 1.22 3.06
C LEU A 210 13.56 0.68 2.31
N SER A 211 13.31 0.04 1.17
CA SER A 211 14.35 -0.30 0.20
C SER A 211 14.07 0.43 -1.09
N VAL A 212 15.10 1.08 -1.63
CA VAL A 212 15.05 1.78 -2.92
C VAL A 212 16.06 1.14 -3.86
N ASN A 213 15.62 0.73 -5.05
CA ASN A 213 16.43 0.02 -6.04
C ASN A 213 17.17 -1.20 -5.47
N GLY A 214 16.52 -1.93 -4.55
CA GLY A 214 17.09 -3.09 -3.88
C GLY A 214 18.01 -2.76 -2.70
N GLN A 215 18.28 -1.48 -2.43
CA GLN A 215 19.09 -1.05 -1.29
C GLN A 215 18.21 -0.59 -0.13
N ARG A 216 18.33 -1.26 1.02
CA ARG A 216 17.67 -0.82 2.26
C ARG A 216 18.27 0.50 2.76
N LEU A 217 17.42 1.49 2.97
CA LEU A 217 17.82 2.78 3.52
C LEU A 217 17.84 2.73 5.05
N SER A 218 18.87 3.32 5.65
CA SER A 218 18.99 3.41 7.11
C SER A 218 18.04 4.49 7.66
N HIS A 219 17.05 4.14 8.48
CA HIS A 219 16.21 5.17 9.11
C HIS A 219 17.00 5.88 10.21
N ARG A 220 17.53 7.07 9.90
CA ARG A 220 18.18 7.99 10.85
C ARG A 220 17.55 9.35 10.64
N VAL A 221 16.80 9.85 11.62
CA VAL A 221 16.02 11.10 11.50
C VAL A 221 16.90 12.24 10.96
N GLY A 222 16.40 12.97 9.98
CA GLY A 222 17.11 14.05 9.28
C GLY A 222 17.97 13.58 8.09
N LYS A 223 18.32 12.29 8.02
CA LYS A 223 19.08 11.76 6.88
C LYS A 223 18.23 11.83 5.61
N THR A 224 18.88 12.19 4.50
CA THR A 224 18.24 12.38 3.19
C THR A 224 18.99 11.60 2.12
N TRP A 225 18.24 11.01 1.20
CA TRP A 225 18.73 10.30 0.02
C TRP A 225 18.14 10.97 -1.21
N ARG A 226 18.94 11.07 -2.26
CA ARG A 226 18.54 11.65 -3.55
C ARG A 226 18.78 10.61 -4.63
N PHE A 227 17.78 10.41 -5.47
CA PHE A 227 17.77 9.46 -6.56
C PHE A 227 17.39 10.21 -7.84
N GLN A 228 17.98 9.76 -8.95
CA GLN A 228 17.67 10.25 -10.29
C GLN A 228 17.32 9.05 -11.19
N GLY A 229 16.52 9.29 -12.22
CA GLY A 229 16.11 8.23 -13.16
C GLY A 229 15.03 7.34 -12.58
N ARG A 230 15.15 6.03 -12.77
CA ARG A 230 14.14 5.05 -12.32
C ARG A 230 14.38 4.65 -10.86
N VAL A 231 13.35 4.83 -10.04
CA VAL A 231 13.39 4.60 -8.60
C VAL A 231 12.31 3.58 -8.25
N ARG A 232 12.69 2.39 -7.79
CA ARG A 232 11.79 1.30 -7.41
C ARG A 232 11.82 1.15 -5.91
N PHE A 233 10.66 1.23 -5.27
CA PHE A 233 10.53 0.91 -3.85
C PHE A 233 10.27 -0.59 -3.66
N ASN A 234 10.42 -1.10 -2.45
CA ASN A 234 9.99 -2.45 -2.09
C ASN A 234 8.48 -2.61 -2.26
N GLU A 235 8.03 -3.85 -2.54
CA GLU A 235 6.62 -4.17 -2.84
C GLU A 235 5.66 -3.78 -1.71
N SER A 236 6.10 -3.86 -0.45
CA SER A 236 5.31 -3.46 0.71
C SER A 236 5.24 -1.93 0.91
N PHE A 237 5.95 -1.14 0.12
CA PHE A 237 5.90 0.31 0.19
C PHE A 237 4.74 0.84 -0.68
N PRO A 238 3.94 1.79 -0.19
CA PRO A 238 2.70 2.21 -0.86
C PRO A 238 2.94 3.06 -2.12
N ILE A 239 4.20 3.27 -2.53
CA ILE A 239 4.58 3.99 -3.74
C ILE A 239 5.23 2.99 -4.70
N GLY A 240 4.66 2.86 -5.89
CA GLY A 240 5.23 2.12 -7.00
C GLY A 240 6.47 2.79 -7.59
N ALA A 241 6.97 2.28 -8.71
CA ALA A 241 8.18 2.82 -9.32
C ALA A 241 8.00 4.27 -9.79
N LEU A 242 8.93 5.16 -9.47
CA LEU A 242 8.97 6.55 -9.93
C LEU A 242 10.04 6.73 -11.02
N ARG A 243 9.85 7.71 -11.90
CA ARG A 243 10.82 8.17 -12.89
C ARG A 243 11.07 9.66 -12.70
N GLY A 244 12.32 10.09 -12.64
CA GLY A 244 12.69 11.49 -12.45
C GLY A 244 13.54 11.70 -11.20
N ARG A 245 13.38 12.84 -10.52
CA ARG A 245 14.14 13.14 -9.30
C ARG A 245 13.31 12.71 -8.09
N VAL A 246 13.84 11.82 -7.26
CA VAL A 246 13.20 11.40 -6.01
C VAL A 246 14.11 11.74 -4.85
N ARG A 247 13.58 12.39 -3.83
CA ARG A 247 14.28 12.63 -2.57
C ARG A 247 13.48 11.99 -1.45
N VAL A 248 14.17 11.15 -0.68
CA VAL A 248 13.63 10.47 0.48
C VAL A 248 14.29 11.08 1.71
N ARG A 249 13.52 11.43 2.73
CA ARG A 249 14.03 11.92 4.02
C ARG A 249 13.46 11.07 5.14
N ALA A 250 14.32 10.66 6.06
CA ALA A 250 13.90 9.96 7.27
C ALA A 250 13.38 11.00 8.28
N GLU A 251 12.14 10.84 8.71
CA GLU A 251 11.45 11.67 9.69
C GLU A 251 11.11 10.82 10.92
N ALA A 252 10.81 11.47 12.05
CA ALA A 252 10.48 10.78 13.29
C ALA A 252 9.29 9.79 13.13
N LYS A 253 8.32 10.14 12.29
CA LYS A 253 7.08 9.36 12.08
C LYS A 253 7.11 8.44 10.85
N GLY A 254 8.22 8.38 10.11
CA GLY A 254 8.35 7.56 8.90
C GLY A 254 9.30 8.15 7.86
N TRP A 255 8.93 8.05 6.58
CA TRP A 255 9.72 8.52 5.44
C TRP A 255 8.98 9.62 4.69
N GLN A 256 9.53 10.82 4.59
CA GLN A 256 9.02 11.80 3.63
C GLN A 256 9.60 11.47 2.25
N VAL A 257 8.74 11.39 1.23
CA VAL A 257 9.17 11.18 -0.16
C VAL A 257 8.73 12.37 -0.98
N SER A 258 9.66 12.97 -1.72
CA SER A 258 9.37 14.02 -2.69
C SER A 258 9.81 13.57 -4.08
N TRP A 259 8.92 13.69 -5.05
CA TRP A 259 9.14 13.32 -6.43
C TRP A 259 8.99 14.56 -7.30
N THR A 260 9.99 14.86 -8.12
CA THR A 260 9.94 15.97 -9.08
C THR A 260 10.07 15.42 -10.48
N ALA A 261 9.09 15.73 -11.32
CA ALA A 261 8.97 15.27 -12.70
C ALA A 261 8.47 16.40 -13.61
N SER A 262 8.50 16.18 -14.92
CA SER A 262 7.85 17.10 -15.86
C SER A 262 6.33 17.10 -15.67
N ARG A 263 5.69 18.19 -16.09
CA ARG A 263 4.23 18.30 -16.12
C ARG A 263 3.55 17.09 -16.75
N ALA A 264 4.01 16.66 -17.92
CA ALA A 264 3.46 15.50 -18.64
C ALA A 264 3.60 14.18 -17.85
N ALA A 265 4.74 13.95 -17.21
CA ALA A 265 4.96 12.75 -16.41
C ALA A 265 4.09 12.73 -15.14
N TRP A 266 3.89 13.90 -14.50
CA TRP A 266 2.96 14.04 -13.40
C TRP A 266 1.52 13.79 -13.87
N THR A 267 1.09 14.41 -14.96
CA THR A 267 -0.26 14.24 -15.51
C THR A 267 -0.54 12.77 -15.82
N ALA A 268 0.39 12.06 -16.44
CA ALA A 268 0.23 10.63 -16.71
C ALA A 268 0.09 9.82 -15.41
N ALA A 269 0.93 10.08 -14.41
CA ALA A 269 0.88 9.41 -13.12
C ALA A 269 -0.43 9.67 -12.36
N ALA A 270 -0.95 10.89 -12.43
CA ALA A 270 -2.22 11.30 -11.86
C ALA A 270 -3.41 10.63 -12.59
N VAL A 271 -3.41 10.63 -13.92
CA VAL A 271 -4.44 9.96 -14.73
C VAL A 271 -4.54 8.47 -14.38
N GLU A 272 -3.41 7.78 -14.31
CA GLU A 272 -3.39 6.36 -13.95
C GLU A 272 -3.77 6.12 -12.48
N GLY A 273 -3.37 7.02 -11.58
CA GLY A 273 -3.75 6.94 -10.18
C GLY A 273 -5.26 7.14 -9.95
N GLU A 274 -5.89 8.02 -10.69
CA GLU A 274 -7.32 8.31 -10.54
C GLU A 274 -8.21 7.29 -11.26
N LEU A 275 -7.88 6.92 -12.51
CA LEU A 275 -8.72 6.04 -13.33
C LEU A 275 -8.33 4.56 -13.25
N GLY A 276 -7.09 4.26 -12.89
CA GLY A 276 -6.48 2.93 -12.95
C GLY A 276 -5.83 2.63 -14.31
N PRO A 277 -4.96 1.59 -14.36
CA PRO A 277 -4.18 1.24 -15.56
C PRO A 277 -5.02 0.65 -16.70
N GLU A 278 -6.23 0.17 -16.42
CA GLU A 278 -7.16 -0.44 -17.40
C GLU A 278 -8.23 0.55 -17.90
N ALA A 279 -8.10 1.84 -17.58
CA ALA A 279 -9.09 2.83 -17.99
C ALA A 279 -9.12 2.99 -19.53
N PRO A 280 -10.28 3.22 -20.17
CA PRO A 280 -10.34 3.47 -21.61
C PRO A 280 -9.47 4.65 -22.06
N PHE A 281 -8.94 4.58 -23.28
CA PHE A 281 -8.04 5.58 -23.85
C PHE A 281 -8.64 7.00 -23.84
N GLU A 282 -9.87 7.16 -24.30
CA GLU A 282 -10.55 8.47 -24.34
C GLU A 282 -10.84 9.05 -22.94
N ALA A 283 -11.11 8.20 -21.95
CA ALA A 283 -11.25 8.65 -20.56
C ALA A 283 -9.91 9.19 -19.99
N ARG A 284 -8.78 8.55 -20.34
CA ARG A 284 -7.44 9.03 -19.97
C ARG A 284 -7.13 10.37 -20.64
N ARG A 285 -7.43 10.51 -21.93
CA ARG A 285 -7.27 11.77 -22.68
C ARG A 285 -8.09 12.92 -22.06
N ALA A 286 -9.36 12.66 -21.74
CA ALA A 286 -10.24 13.65 -21.11
C ALA A 286 -9.69 14.14 -19.76
N LEU A 287 -9.33 13.20 -18.87
CA LEU A 287 -8.75 13.57 -17.57
C LEU A 287 -7.38 14.26 -17.72
N ALA A 288 -6.56 13.85 -18.69
CA ALA A 288 -5.27 14.48 -18.95
C ALA A 288 -5.40 15.94 -19.37
N ALA A 289 -6.34 16.26 -20.28
CA ALA A 289 -6.63 17.63 -20.69
C ALA A 289 -7.06 18.49 -19.49
N LEU A 290 -7.97 17.94 -18.67
CA LEU A 290 -8.45 18.61 -17.47
C LEU A 290 -7.36 18.87 -16.43
N LEU A 291 -6.51 17.87 -16.13
CA LEU A 291 -5.39 18.03 -15.20
C LEU A 291 -4.35 19.03 -15.71
N GLY A 292 -4.19 19.12 -17.04
CA GLY A 292 -3.44 20.18 -17.71
C GLY A 292 -3.95 21.56 -17.31
N ARG A 293 -5.26 21.81 -17.42
CA ARG A 293 -5.88 23.08 -16.98
C ARG A 293 -5.83 23.28 -15.47
N TRP A 294 -6.07 22.22 -14.70
CA TRP A 294 -6.06 22.26 -13.24
C TRP A 294 -4.75 22.80 -12.70
N LEU A 295 -3.61 22.33 -13.23
CA LEU A 295 -2.28 22.79 -12.82
C LEU A 295 -2.06 24.30 -13.03
N GLU A 296 -2.67 24.91 -14.06
CA GLU A 296 -2.58 26.34 -14.31
C GLU A 296 -3.30 27.15 -13.22
N GLY A 297 -4.49 26.71 -12.81
CA GLY A 297 -5.33 27.42 -11.83
C GLY A 297 -5.04 27.07 -10.37
N HIS A 298 -4.47 25.89 -10.10
CA HIS A 298 -4.40 25.31 -8.76
C HIS A 298 -2.96 25.00 -8.28
N GLY A 299 -1.95 25.07 -9.15
CA GLY A 299 -0.56 24.78 -8.80
C GLY A 299 0.03 25.64 -7.66
N ARG A 300 -0.58 26.80 -7.37
CA ARG A 300 -0.12 27.74 -6.33
C ARG A 300 -0.79 27.54 -4.95
N GLN A 301 -1.73 26.61 -4.81
CA GLN A 301 -2.53 26.45 -3.58
C GLN A 301 -1.79 25.72 -2.45
N HIS A 302 -0.54 25.31 -2.67
CA HIS A 302 0.31 24.68 -1.67
C HIS A 302 1.60 25.48 -1.41
N PRO A 303 2.08 25.53 -0.14
CA PRO A 303 3.35 26.18 0.20
C PRO A 303 4.50 25.63 -0.65
N GLY A 304 5.21 26.52 -1.35
CA GLY A 304 6.33 26.14 -2.22
C GLY A 304 5.95 25.41 -3.52
N GLY A 305 4.66 25.40 -3.92
CA GLY A 305 4.20 24.83 -5.19
C GLY A 305 4.17 23.30 -5.23
N THR A 306 4.25 22.63 -4.08
CA THR A 306 4.25 21.16 -4.01
C THR A 306 2.85 20.57 -3.99
N LEU A 307 2.59 19.51 -4.75
CA LEU A 307 1.31 18.81 -4.77
C LEU A 307 1.26 17.63 -3.79
N CYS A 308 0.08 17.29 -3.29
CA CYS A 308 -0.12 16.08 -2.50
C CYS A 308 -0.56 14.90 -3.40
N PRO A 309 -0.20 13.65 -3.07
CA PRO A 309 -0.46 12.47 -3.89
C PRO A 309 -1.86 11.87 -3.65
N LEU A 310 -2.81 12.69 -3.21
CA LEU A 310 -4.11 12.27 -2.70
C LEU A 310 -5.22 12.95 -3.47
N THR A 311 -6.46 12.50 -3.23
CA THR A 311 -7.70 13.01 -3.80
C THR A 311 -7.96 14.51 -3.60
N HIS A 312 -7.13 15.22 -2.83
CA HIS A 312 -7.17 16.68 -2.75
C HIS A 312 -6.52 17.36 -3.97
N CYS A 313 -5.45 16.79 -4.54
CA CYS A 313 -4.86 17.27 -5.79
C CYS A 313 -5.16 16.29 -6.92
N ALA A 314 -4.43 15.18 -6.92
CA ALA A 314 -4.70 14.00 -7.71
C ALA A 314 -3.96 12.82 -7.07
N VAL A 315 -4.56 11.65 -7.14
CA VAL A 315 -3.96 10.41 -6.66
C VAL A 315 -2.75 10.07 -7.53
N VAL A 316 -1.58 9.97 -6.89
CA VAL A 316 -0.35 9.50 -7.54
C VAL A 316 0.15 8.28 -6.77
N ARG A 317 0.20 7.12 -7.45
CA ARG A 317 0.68 5.86 -6.85
C ARG A 317 2.05 5.42 -7.37
N GLY A 318 2.57 6.06 -8.41
CA GLY A 318 3.80 5.69 -9.09
C GLY A 318 3.86 6.35 -10.47
N SER A 319 4.86 6.00 -11.28
CA SER A 319 4.91 6.35 -12.70
C SER A 319 3.81 5.61 -13.44
N ALA A 320 3.26 6.25 -14.47
CA ALA A 320 2.27 5.64 -15.34
C ALA A 320 2.87 4.63 -16.33
N SER A 321 2.00 3.78 -16.85
CA SER A 321 2.23 2.94 -18.02
C SER A 321 2.51 3.76 -19.29
N ALA A 322 3.11 3.12 -20.29
CA ALA A 322 3.39 3.74 -21.58
C ALA A 322 2.09 4.15 -22.30
N ASP A 323 1.01 3.39 -22.15
CA ASP A 323 -0.28 3.69 -22.80
C ASP A 323 -0.97 4.90 -22.17
N THR A 324 -0.88 5.06 -20.85
CA THR A 324 -1.34 6.29 -20.20
C THR A 324 -0.50 7.48 -20.66
N ALA A 325 0.83 7.35 -20.75
CA ALA A 325 1.69 8.42 -21.25
C ALA A 325 1.34 8.82 -22.70
N ARG A 326 1.03 7.83 -23.57
CA ARG A 326 0.55 8.06 -24.94
C ARG A 326 -0.78 8.82 -24.95
N SER A 327 -1.70 8.46 -24.06
CA SER A 327 -3.00 9.14 -23.91
C SER A 327 -2.81 10.61 -23.49
N VAL A 328 -1.91 10.88 -22.55
CA VAL A 328 -1.59 12.25 -22.11
C VAL A 328 -0.98 13.08 -23.24
N ALA A 329 -0.07 12.50 -24.02
CA ALA A 329 0.54 13.19 -25.16
C ALA A 329 -0.48 13.56 -26.26
N GLN A 330 -1.61 12.86 -26.32
CA GLN A 330 -2.69 13.08 -27.29
C GLN A 330 -3.91 13.77 -26.67
N ALA A 331 -3.82 14.27 -25.44
CA ALA A 331 -4.92 14.94 -24.78
C ALA A 331 -5.36 16.18 -25.60
N PRO A 332 -6.66 16.39 -25.81
CA PRO A 332 -7.12 17.56 -26.57
C PRO A 332 -6.85 18.86 -25.79
N PRO A 333 -6.74 20.01 -26.48
CA PRO A 333 -6.82 21.30 -25.82
C PRO A 333 -8.19 21.44 -25.14
N LEU A 334 -8.21 22.09 -23.97
CA LEU A 334 -9.44 22.32 -23.22
C LEU A 334 -9.59 23.81 -22.94
N ASP A 335 -10.54 24.43 -23.64
CA ASP A 335 -11.00 25.78 -23.36
C ASP A 335 -11.91 25.75 -22.13
N LEU A 336 -11.32 26.02 -20.98
CA LEU A 336 -11.96 26.04 -19.67
C LEU A 336 -11.21 27.03 -18.79
N ASP A 337 -11.94 27.87 -18.04
CA ASP A 337 -11.31 28.66 -16.99
C ASP A 337 -10.68 27.72 -15.96
N ALA A 338 -9.36 27.83 -15.82
CA ALA A 338 -8.55 26.94 -15.00
C ALA A 338 -8.98 26.93 -13.51
N ARG A 339 -9.69 27.97 -13.04
CA ARG A 339 -10.27 28.04 -11.70
C ARG A 339 -11.38 27.01 -11.47
N TRP A 340 -12.02 26.51 -12.53
CA TRP A 340 -13.15 25.57 -12.47
C TRP A 340 -12.81 24.17 -13.01
N ALA A 341 -11.52 23.89 -13.23
CA ALA A 341 -11.01 22.61 -13.73
C ALA A 341 -11.10 21.46 -12.70
N PHE A 342 -12.29 21.17 -12.21
CA PHE A 342 -12.54 20.14 -11.18
C PHE A 342 -12.99 18.80 -11.78
N PHE A 343 -12.71 17.72 -11.06
CA PHE A 343 -13.22 16.37 -11.34
C PHE A 343 -13.63 15.67 -10.06
N THR A 344 -14.53 14.70 -10.17
CA THR A 344 -15.07 13.94 -9.05
C THR A 344 -15.07 12.45 -9.39
N GLY A 345 -14.91 11.57 -8.39
CA GLY A 345 -14.87 10.12 -8.63
C GLY A 345 -16.16 9.59 -9.25
N SER A 346 -17.30 9.96 -8.67
CA SER A 346 -18.62 9.72 -9.25
C SER A 346 -19.57 10.88 -8.92
N ALA A 347 -20.44 11.26 -9.85
CA ALA A 347 -21.53 12.19 -9.59
C ALA A 347 -22.84 11.49 -9.19
N GLY A 348 -22.94 10.16 -9.38
CA GLY A 348 -24.15 9.38 -9.15
C GLY A 348 -25.39 9.92 -9.87
N ASN A 349 -25.21 10.46 -11.09
CA ASN A 349 -26.25 11.16 -11.86
C ASN A 349 -26.81 12.44 -11.20
N ARG A 350 -26.08 13.03 -10.25
CA ARG A 350 -26.44 14.30 -9.60
C ARG A 350 -25.22 15.23 -9.56
N PRO A 351 -24.75 15.72 -10.73
CA PRO A 351 -23.68 16.70 -10.79
C PRO A 351 -24.12 18.02 -10.13
N LEU A 352 -23.16 18.75 -9.59
CA LEU A 352 -23.33 20.04 -8.94
C LEU A 352 -22.48 21.10 -9.63
N SER A 353 -22.91 22.35 -9.55
CA SER A 353 -22.14 23.49 -10.05
C SER A 353 -21.13 24.01 -9.02
N PRO A 354 -20.09 24.73 -9.46
CA PRO A 354 -19.17 25.43 -8.56
C PRO A 354 -19.89 26.34 -7.56
N ARG A 355 -20.95 27.03 -8.00
CA ARG A 355 -21.75 27.89 -7.13
C ARG A 355 -22.47 27.10 -6.03
N GLN A 356 -23.02 25.93 -6.36
CA GLN A 356 -23.67 25.07 -5.38
C GLN A 356 -22.69 24.54 -4.32
N VAL A 357 -21.44 24.27 -4.68
CA VAL A 357 -20.47 23.69 -3.74
C VAL A 357 -19.70 24.76 -2.96
N TRP A 358 -19.23 25.81 -3.63
CA TRP A 358 -18.33 26.82 -3.05
C TRP A 358 -18.94 28.22 -2.97
N GLY A 359 -20.19 28.42 -3.42
CA GLY A 359 -20.87 29.72 -3.40
C GLY A 359 -20.36 30.74 -4.42
N ARG A 360 -19.53 30.31 -5.38
CA ARG A 360 -18.93 31.14 -6.41
C ARG A 360 -18.71 30.37 -7.71
N GLY A 361 -18.53 31.11 -8.80
CA GLY A 361 -18.31 30.55 -10.13
C GLY A 361 -19.61 30.28 -10.90
N PRO A 362 -19.52 29.47 -11.97
CA PRO A 362 -20.67 29.10 -12.79
C PRO A 362 -21.82 28.52 -11.96
N SER A 363 -23.04 28.95 -12.27
CA SER A 363 -24.27 28.44 -11.65
C SER A 363 -24.75 27.15 -12.30
N GLU A 364 -24.44 26.95 -13.57
CA GLU A 364 -24.79 25.76 -14.35
C GLU A 364 -23.90 24.57 -13.96
N ALA A 365 -24.49 23.40 -13.77
CA ALA A 365 -23.76 22.16 -13.57
C ALA A 365 -23.55 21.46 -14.92
N GLY A 366 -22.41 20.77 -15.08
CA GLY A 366 -22.22 19.87 -16.22
C GLY A 366 -23.12 18.63 -16.16
N ALA A 367 -23.11 17.84 -17.22
CA ALA A 367 -23.82 16.59 -17.30
C ALA A 367 -22.96 15.42 -16.77
N ALA A 368 -23.62 14.45 -16.14
CA ALA A 368 -22.99 13.19 -15.74
C ALA A 368 -24.03 12.07 -15.78
N ALA A 369 -23.95 11.17 -16.76
CA ALA A 369 -24.88 10.06 -16.89
C ALA A 369 -24.78 9.08 -15.70
N GLU A 370 -25.92 8.46 -15.35
CA GLU A 370 -25.95 7.32 -14.43
C GLU A 370 -25.20 6.14 -15.04
N VAL A 371 -24.27 5.57 -14.29
CA VAL A 371 -23.48 4.43 -14.73
C VAL A 371 -24.02 3.17 -14.05
N SER A 372 -24.43 2.19 -14.86
CA SER A 372 -24.89 0.90 -14.34
C SER A 372 -23.79 0.23 -13.52
N GLY A 373 -24.15 -0.27 -12.33
CA GLY A 373 -23.21 -0.91 -11.41
C GLY A 373 -22.26 0.04 -10.67
N ASP A 374 -22.39 1.36 -10.80
CA ASP A 374 -21.63 2.30 -9.96
C ASP A 374 -22.01 2.14 -8.48
N PRO A 375 -21.09 1.70 -7.60
CA PRO A 375 -21.40 1.52 -6.17
C PRO A 375 -21.76 2.83 -5.47
N TRP A 376 -21.49 3.98 -6.10
CA TRP A 376 -21.80 5.29 -5.59
C TRP A 376 -23.04 5.91 -6.24
N ALA A 377 -23.75 5.20 -7.12
CA ALA A 377 -24.99 5.71 -7.73
C ALA A 377 -26.00 6.18 -6.67
N ARG A 378 -26.07 5.47 -5.54
CA ARG A 378 -26.81 5.83 -4.33
C ARG A 378 -26.11 5.29 -3.08
N TRP A 379 -26.22 5.99 -1.97
CA TRP A 379 -25.69 5.53 -0.69
C TRP A 379 -26.52 6.05 0.49
N GLU A 380 -26.50 5.32 1.60
CA GLU A 380 -27.01 5.74 2.91
C GLU A 380 -25.90 5.58 3.96
N ARG A 381 -25.72 6.59 4.83
CA ARG A 381 -24.75 6.58 5.93
C ARG A 381 -25.37 7.18 7.18
N SER A 382 -24.85 6.79 8.34
CA SER A 382 -25.27 7.35 9.62
C SER A 382 -24.05 7.88 10.39
N LEU A 383 -24.20 9.06 10.97
CA LEU A 383 -23.25 9.62 11.91
C LEU A 383 -23.89 9.63 13.30
N GLY A 384 -23.23 9.02 14.28
CA GLY A 384 -23.72 9.02 15.66
C GLY A 384 -23.70 10.42 16.29
N ALA A 385 -24.44 10.60 17.38
CA ALA A 385 -24.58 11.91 18.05
C ALA A 385 -23.23 12.57 18.42
N ALA A 386 -22.25 11.78 18.87
CA ALA A 386 -20.91 12.27 19.16
C ALA A 386 -20.16 12.80 17.91
N GLN A 387 -20.35 12.16 16.76
CA GLN A 387 -19.77 12.61 15.49
C GLN A 387 -20.44 13.90 15.01
N VAL A 388 -21.77 13.98 15.11
CA VAL A 388 -22.54 15.20 14.81
C VAL A 388 -22.10 16.37 15.70
N ALA A 389 -21.97 16.14 17.01
CA ALA A 389 -21.49 17.16 17.95
C ALA A 389 -20.07 17.64 17.62
N ALA A 390 -19.18 16.74 17.19
CA ALA A 390 -17.84 17.14 16.73
C ALA A 390 -17.90 18.00 15.46
N LEU A 391 -18.74 17.65 14.47
CA LEU A 391 -18.90 18.46 13.27
C LEU A 391 -19.43 19.86 13.57
N LYS A 392 -20.40 19.98 14.50
CA LYS A 392 -20.93 21.29 14.94
C LYS A 392 -19.86 22.19 15.56
N ARG A 393 -18.83 21.62 16.20
CA ARG A 393 -17.69 22.36 16.75
C ARG A 393 -16.64 22.70 15.68
N ASP A 394 -16.38 21.75 14.77
CA ASP A 394 -15.29 21.85 13.80
C ASP A 394 -15.65 22.74 12.60
N VAL A 395 -16.95 22.95 12.32
CA VAL A 395 -17.44 23.70 11.16
C VAL A 395 -18.25 24.92 11.61
N ARG A 396 -17.97 26.08 11.01
CA ARG A 396 -18.75 27.31 11.27
C ARG A 396 -20.05 27.32 10.45
N PRO A 397 -21.19 27.68 11.05
CA PRO A 397 -22.42 27.96 10.30
C PRO A 397 -22.24 29.13 9.32
N GLY A 398 -23.05 29.14 8.27
CA GLY A 398 -23.05 30.17 7.23
C GLY A 398 -22.96 29.57 5.83
N LEU A 399 -23.61 30.25 4.88
CA LEU A 399 -23.63 29.89 3.47
C LEU A 399 -23.30 31.13 2.63
N ALA A 400 -22.53 30.93 1.57
CA ALA A 400 -22.45 31.90 0.49
C ALA A 400 -23.71 31.80 -0.41
N PRO A 401 -24.07 32.87 -1.14
CA PRO A 401 -25.22 32.85 -2.04
C PRO A 401 -25.19 31.70 -3.06
N GLY A 402 -26.26 30.92 -3.12
CA GLY A 402 -26.39 29.76 -4.01
C GLY A 402 -25.65 28.49 -3.57
N GLN A 403 -24.97 28.51 -2.43
CA GLN A 403 -24.28 27.34 -1.87
C GLN A 403 -25.27 26.39 -1.17
N LEU A 404 -25.08 25.08 -1.34
CA LEU A 404 -25.85 24.05 -0.65
C LEU A 404 -25.51 24.02 0.84
N GLY A 405 -26.56 24.02 1.65
CA GLY A 405 -26.46 23.95 3.11
C GLY A 405 -27.25 22.82 3.72
N MET A 406 -26.83 22.39 4.91
CA MET A 406 -27.52 21.41 5.73
C MET A 406 -27.64 21.93 7.17
N ARG A 407 -28.80 21.73 7.78
CA ARG A 407 -28.99 21.95 9.22
C ARG A 407 -28.71 20.67 9.99
N LEU A 408 -28.11 20.81 11.17
CA LEU A 408 -27.86 19.71 12.10
C LEU A 408 -28.74 19.95 13.34
N GLY A 409 -30.04 19.68 13.19
CA GLY A 409 -31.08 20.03 14.16
C GLY A 409 -31.31 21.54 14.15
N ASP A 410 -31.32 22.16 15.33
CA ASP A 410 -31.51 23.61 15.43
C ASP A 410 -30.28 24.41 14.98
N SER A 411 -29.13 23.77 14.80
CA SER A 411 -27.88 24.42 14.40
C SER A 411 -27.67 24.47 12.89
N GLY A 412 -27.09 25.55 12.39
CA GLY A 412 -26.80 25.77 10.97
C GLY A 412 -27.64 26.89 10.35
N PRO A 413 -27.71 26.98 9.00
CA PRO A 413 -27.18 26.01 8.04
C PRO A 413 -25.65 26.02 7.96
N TYR A 414 -25.08 24.86 7.65
CA TYR A 414 -23.66 24.66 7.36
C TYR A 414 -23.47 24.33 5.90
N ALA A 415 -22.42 24.85 5.26
CA ALA A 415 -22.05 24.43 3.91
C ALA A 415 -21.78 22.92 3.87
N VAL A 416 -22.44 22.20 2.95
CA VAL A 416 -22.32 20.73 2.85
C VAL A 416 -20.87 20.31 2.61
N GLU A 417 -20.15 21.02 1.74
CA GLU A 417 -18.73 20.74 1.47
C GLU A 417 -17.87 20.87 2.73
N ALA A 418 -18.14 21.85 3.59
CA ALA A 418 -17.38 22.03 4.82
C ALA A 418 -17.62 20.88 5.80
N LEU A 419 -18.87 20.43 5.92
CA LEU A 419 -19.22 19.24 6.71
C LEU A 419 -18.57 17.97 6.13
N ARG A 420 -18.65 17.76 4.82
CA ARG A 420 -18.04 16.60 4.13
C ARG A 420 -16.53 16.55 4.35
N LEU A 421 -15.83 17.66 4.16
CA LEU A 421 -14.39 17.76 4.37
C LEU A 421 -14.01 17.54 5.84
N ALA A 422 -14.77 18.08 6.80
CA ALA A 422 -14.55 17.85 8.23
C ALA A 422 -14.77 16.38 8.61
N ALA A 423 -15.86 15.77 8.15
CA ALA A 423 -16.15 14.36 8.34
C ALA A 423 -15.07 13.47 7.71
N GLY A 424 -14.64 13.77 6.49
CA GLY A 424 -13.60 13.02 5.78
C GLY A 424 -12.25 13.04 6.49
N ARG A 425 -11.83 14.21 7.00
CA ARG A 425 -10.59 14.34 7.79
C ARG A 425 -10.64 13.63 9.14
N ARG A 426 -11.81 13.59 9.78
CA ARG A 426 -11.96 13.12 11.16
C ARG A 426 -12.36 11.65 11.28
N PHE A 427 -13.29 11.21 10.44
CA PHE A 427 -13.93 9.89 10.51
C PHE A 427 -13.65 9.01 9.30
N GLY A 428 -12.95 9.55 8.29
CA GLY A 428 -12.69 8.89 7.03
C GLY A 428 -13.68 9.29 5.93
N TRP A 429 -13.21 9.24 4.69
CA TRP A 429 -13.92 9.76 3.52
C TRP A 429 -15.21 9.00 3.16
N THR A 430 -15.41 7.79 3.70
CA THR A 430 -16.64 7.00 3.49
C THR A 430 -17.78 7.37 4.44
N ALA A 431 -17.51 8.15 5.49
CA ALA A 431 -18.51 8.59 6.46
C ALA A 431 -19.48 9.61 5.86
N TRP A 432 -18.98 10.46 4.95
CA TRP A 432 -19.77 11.42 4.18
C TRP A 432 -19.27 11.41 2.72
N PRO A 433 -19.79 10.50 1.87
CA PRO A 433 -19.20 10.23 0.56
C PRO A 433 -19.21 11.41 -0.42
N SER A 434 -20.28 12.23 -0.41
CA SER A 434 -20.46 13.26 -1.45
C SER A 434 -21.29 14.47 -1.01
N ASN A 435 -21.31 15.52 -1.85
CA ASN A 435 -22.06 16.75 -1.62
C ASN A 435 -23.51 16.68 -2.12
N ALA A 436 -23.79 15.83 -3.11
CA ALA A 436 -25.15 15.58 -3.57
C ALA A 436 -25.89 14.67 -2.59
N CYS A 437 -26.24 15.21 -1.43
CA CYS A 437 -26.87 14.48 -0.33
C CYS A 437 -27.89 15.31 0.44
N GLU A 438 -28.76 14.60 1.14
CA GLU A 438 -29.74 15.12 2.08
C GLU A 438 -29.49 14.46 3.45
N GLY A 439 -29.85 15.17 4.52
CA GLY A 439 -29.60 14.74 5.89
C GLY A 439 -30.84 14.90 6.77
N GLU A 440 -31.10 13.89 7.58
CA GLU A 440 -32.23 13.83 8.52
C GLU A 440 -31.70 13.56 9.92
N MET A 441 -31.93 14.50 10.84
CA MET A 441 -31.63 14.28 12.25
C MET A 441 -32.62 13.30 12.85
N ARG A 442 -32.11 12.40 13.69
CA ARG A 442 -32.91 11.46 14.47
C ARG A 442 -33.07 11.96 15.90
N ALA A 443 -34.06 11.42 16.61
CA ALA A 443 -34.38 11.79 17.98
C ALA A 443 -33.21 11.54 18.97
N ASP A 444 -32.37 10.54 18.69
CA ASP A 444 -31.17 10.24 19.48
C ASP A 444 -29.98 11.18 19.20
N GLY A 445 -30.18 12.20 18.37
CA GLY A 445 -29.15 13.15 17.95
C GLY A 445 -28.20 12.64 16.87
N SER A 446 -28.41 11.43 16.33
CA SER A 446 -27.70 10.94 15.15
C SER A 446 -28.21 11.60 13.86
N LEU A 447 -27.40 11.56 12.81
CA LEU A 447 -27.74 12.08 11.48
C LEU A 447 -27.76 10.91 10.49
N ARG A 448 -28.90 10.71 9.82
CA ARG A 448 -29.00 9.82 8.66
C ARG A 448 -28.79 10.64 7.39
N LEU A 449 -27.83 10.22 6.58
CA LEU A 449 -27.49 10.82 5.30
C LEU A 449 -27.88 9.90 4.15
N ARG A 450 -28.48 10.47 3.11
CA ARG A 450 -28.75 9.80 1.84
C ARG A 450 -28.19 10.63 0.71
N GLY A 451 -27.48 10.02 -0.22
CA GLY A 451 -26.85 10.78 -1.29
C GLY A 451 -26.43 9.96 -2.48
N ARG A 452 -25.74 10.64 -3.39
CA ARG A 452 -25.31 10.12 -4.69
C ARG A 452 -23.92 10.62 -5.05
N GLY A 453 -23.13 9.75 -5.66
CA GLY A 453 -21.76 10.02 -6.06
C GLY A 453 -20.73 9.87 -4.94
N TRP A 454 -19.49 10.21 -5.30
CA TRP A 454 -18.29 10.19 -4.47
C TRP A 454 -17.41 11.38 -4.83
N GLY A 455 -17.11 12.23 -3.83
CA GLY A 455 -16.41 13.50 -4.02
C GLY A 455 -17.36 14.71 -4.00
N HIS A 456 -16.93 15.83 -4.57
CA HIS A 456 -17.71 17.08 -4.50
C HIS A 456 -18.82 17.18 -5.57
N ASN A 457 -18.93 16.21 -6.49
CA ASN A 457 -19.92 16.17 -7.58
C ASN A 457 -19.77 17.26 -8.67
N VAL A 458 -18.62 17.94 -8.79
CA VAL A 458 -18.43 19.07 -9.73
C VAL A 458 -17.49 18.69 -10.86
N GLY A 459 -17.81 19.13 -12.09
CA GLY A 459 -16.98 18.97 -13.27
C GLY A 459 -16.95 17.53 -13.79
N LEU A 460 -15.79 17.06 -14.24
CA LEU A 460 -15.65 15.75 -14.88
C LEU A 460 -15.94 14.61 -13.89
N CYS A 461 -16.98 13.82 -14.16
CA CYS A 461 -17.27 12.58 -13.44
C CYS A 461 -16.42 11.42 -13.99
N LEU A 462 -15.48 10.90 -13.20
CA LEU A 462 -14.56 9.85 -13.65
C LEU A 462 -15.29 8.54 -14.02
N ALA A 463 -16.31 8.15 -13.25
CA ALA A 463 -17.15 7.00 -13.55
C ALA A 463 -17.86 7.16 -14.91
N THR A 464 -18.50 8.32 -15.15
CA THR A 464 -19.17 8.62 -16.42
C THR A 464 -18.17 8.69 -17.57
N ALA A 465 -17.00 9.30 -17.38
CA ALA A 465 -15.96 9.36 -18.41
C ALA A 465 -15.52 7.97 -18.88
N ARG A 466 -15.30 7.04 -17.94
CA ARG A 466 -15.00 5.64 -18.26
C ARG A 466 -16.13 4.97 -19.01
N PHE A 467 -17.37 5.15 -18.55
CA PHE A 467 -18.56 4.56 -19.18
C PHE A 467 -18.77 5.06 -20.61
N ARG A 468 -18.73 6.38 -20.82
CA ARG A 468 -18.89 7.02 -22.13
C ARG A 468 -17.78 6.60 -23.09
N ALA A 469 -16.51 6.60 -22.63
CA ALA A 469 -15.38 6.16 -23.43
C ALA A 469 -15.47 4.68 -23.83
N ALA A 470 -15.94 3.81 -22.93
CA ALA A 470 -16.20 2.41 -23.27
C ALA A 470 -17.34 2.25 -24.29
N GLY A 471 -18.29 3.18 -24.32
CA GLY A 471 -19.35 3.29 -25.34
C GLY A 471 -18.93 4.00 -26.63
N GLY A 472 -17.64 4.35 -26.80
CA GLY A 472 -17.10 4.95 -28.03
C GLY A 472 -17.09 6.48 -28.06
N ALA A 473 -17.45 7.17 -26.97
CA ALA A 473 -17.36 8.63 -26.92
C ALA A 473 -15.90 9.09 -26.89
N THR A 474 -15.59 10.19 -27.60
CA THR A 474 -14.26 10.80 -27.61
C THR A 474 -14.03 11.67 -26.36
N ALA A 475 -12.77 11.97 -26.06
CA ALA A 475 -12.40 12.86 -24.96
C ALA A 475 -13.07 14.24 -25.07
N GLU A 476 -13.16 14.78 -26.28
CA GLU A 476 -13.78 16.07 -26.57
C GLU A 476 -15.28 16.06 -26.25
N GLN A 477 -16.00 14.99 -26.61
CA GLN A 477 -17.42 14.81 -26.28
C GLN A 477 -17.63 14.69 -24.78
N ILE A 478 -16.80 13.89 -24.11
CA ILE A 478 -16.85 13.72 -22.65
C ILE A 478 -16.61 15.05 -21.92
N LEU A 479 -15.63 15.84 -22.38
CA LEU A 479 -15.31 17.15 -21.81
C LEU A 479 -16.43 18.16 -22.07
N ALA A 480 -17.01 18.18 -23.27
CA ALA A 480 -18.12 19.08 -23.61
C ALA A 480 -19.38 18.81 -22.77
N GLU A 481 -19.66 17.54 -22.44
CA GLU A 481 -20.73 17.17 -21.51
C GLU A 481 -20.42 17.62 -20.07
N ALA A 482 -19.19 17.45 -19.61
CA ALA A 482 -18.78 17.76 -18.24
C ALA A 482 -18.68 19.27 -17.95
N PHE A 483 -18.41 20.09 -18.97
CA PHE A 483 -18.10 21.51 -18.83
C PHE A 483 -18.94 22.35 -19.80
N PRO A 484 -20.05 22.95 -19.33
CA PRO A 484 -20.86 23.88 -20.13
C PRO A 484 -20.06 25.08 -20.61
N VAL A 485 -20.54 25.74 -21.68
CA VAL A 485 -19.90 26.94 -22.25
C VAL A 485 -19.74 28.06 -21.21
N SER A 486 -20.66 28.14 -20.24
CA SER A 486 -20.63 29.11 -19.14
C SER A 486 -19.42 28.98 -18.19
N TRP A 487 -18.59 27.94 -18.35
CA TRP A 487 -17.37 27.71 -17.55
C TRP A 487 -16.08 28.16 -18.25
N ARG A 488 -16.17 28.61 -19.49
CA ARG A 488 -15.01 29.10 -20.25
C ARG A 488 -14.55 30.45 -19.73
N THR A 489 -13.31 30.81 -20.05
CA THR A 489 -12.78 32.16 -19.82
C THR A 489 -13.61 33.16 -20.64
N GLU A 490 -14.09 34.23 -20.01
CA GLU A 490 -14.64 35.39 -20.73
C GLU A 490 -13.59 36.05 -21.61
#